data_AF-A0A094B6E4-F1
#
_entry.id   AF-A0A094B6E4-F1
#
_cell.length_a   1.000
_cell.length_b   1.000
_cell.length_c   1.000
_cell.angle_alpha   90.00
_cell.angle_beta   90.00
_cell.angle_gamma   90.00
#
_symmetry.space_group_name_H-M   'P 1'
#
loop_
_entity.id
_entity.type
_entity.pdbx_description
1 polymer ?
#
loop_
_entity_poly.entity_id
_entity_poly.type
_entity_poly.pdbx_seq_one_letter_code
_entity_poly.pdbx_strand_id
1 'polypeptide(L)'
;MGKVSLDNALDRATARQDDGTRAIPGAAFVAIDTKQGLVYSKASGSRTLSANGTDFALDGLCFIASMTKLITSIAAMQAVERGLIGLDDDVSNVLHEWK
;
A
#
# COMPACT_ATOMS: atom_id res chain seq x y z
N MET A 1 -14.21 -3.23 20.79
CA MET A 1 -13.96 -1.77 20.73
C MET A 1 -13.08 -1.35 19.54
N GLY A 2 -11.99 -2.06 19.19
CA GLY A 2 -11.03 -1.61 18.15
C GLY A 2 -11.51 -1.61 16.69
N LYS A 3 -12.19 -2.65 16.22
CA LYS A 3 -12.64 -2.77 14.82
C LYS A 3 -13.63 -1.67 14.40
N VAL A 4 -14.63 -1.42 15.25
CA VAL A 4 -15.63 -0.36 15.04
C VAL A 4 -14.97 1.03 14.97
N SER A 5 -13.89 1.26 15.73
CA SER A 5 -13.15 2.52 15.68
C SER A 5 -12.40 2.72 14.36
N LEU A 6 -11.79 1.67 13.81
CA LEU A 6 -11.10 1.71 12.51
C LEU A 6 -12.09 1.85 11.35
N ASP A 7 -13.21 1.14 11.44
CA ASP A 7 -14.29 1.22 10.44
C ASP A 7 -14.80 2.65 10.32
N ASN A 8 -15.08 3.29 11.47
CA ASN A 8 -15.52 4.67 11.52
C ASN A 8 -14.45 5.65 11.03
N ALA A 9 -13.16 5.37 11.26
CA ALA A 9 -12.07 6.23 10.79
C ALA A 9 -11.98 6.22 9.26
N LEU A 10 -12.05 5.04 8.62
CA LEU A 10 -12.06 4.91 7.17
C LEU A 10 -13.29 5.55 6.53
N ASP A 11 -14.47 5.34 7.11
CA ASP A 11 -15.71 5.93 6.58
C ASP A 11 -15.70 7.45 6.69
N ARG A 12 -15.22 7.99 7.82
CA ARG A 12 -15.07 9.44 7.99
C ARG A 12 -14.04 10.05 7.03
N ALA A 13 -12.91 9.37 6.84
CA ALA A 13 -11.85 9.87 5.96
C ALA A 13 -12.26 9.89 4.48
N THR A 14 -13.16 8.99 4.10
CA THR A 14 -13.63 8.86 2.72
C THR A 14 -15.01 9.46 2.50
N ALA A 15 -15.70 9.96 3.53
CA ALA A 15 -17.05 10.52 3.43
C ALA A 15 -17.13 11.67 2.41
N ARG A 16 -18.28 11.76 1.74
CA ARG A 16 -18.59 12.89 0.85
C ARG A 16 -18.90 14.11 1.70
N GLN A 17 -18.32 15.25 1.33
CA GLN A 17 -18.54 16.53 1.97
C GLN A 17 -19.74 17.26 1.35
N ASP A 18 -20.21 18.32 2.01
CA ASP A 18 -21.40 19.07 1.59
C ASP A 18 -21.23 19.74 0.21
N ASP A 19 -19.99 20.07 -0.16
CA ASP A 19 -19.62 20.59 -1.49
C ASP A 19 -19.60 19.52 -2.59
N GLY A 20 -19.93 18.27 -2.24
CA GLY A 20 -19.95 17.13 -3.14
C GLY A 20 -18.59 16.48 -3.39
N THR A 21 -17.51 16.96 -2.76
CA THR A 21 -16.15 16.42 -2.89
C THR A 21 -15.83 15.37 -1.82
N ARG A 22 -14.64 14.75 -1.92
CA ARG A 22 -14.06 13.87 -0.90
C ARG A 22 -12.61 14.26 -0.69
N ALA A 23 -12.16 14.35 0.57
CA ALA A 23 -10.74 14.56 0.87
C ALA A 23 -9.88 13.38 0.42
N ILE A 24 -10.39 12.16 0.65
CA ILE A 24 -9.81 10.91 0.15
C ILE A 24 -10.91 10.19 -0.64
N PRO A 25 -10.76 9.96 -1.95
CA PRO A 25 -11.81 9.33 -2.76
C PRO A 25 -12.18 7.94 -2.26
N GLY A 26 -11.19 7.11 -1.96
CA GLY A 26 -11.34 5.78 -1.40
C GLY A 26 -10.04 5.33 -0.72
N ALA A 27 -10.17 4.42 0.24
CA ALA A 27 -9.06 3.90 1.02
C ALA A 27 -9.30 2.44 1.38
N ALA A 28 -8.22 1.67 1.46
CA ALA A 28 -8.22 0.32 2.00
C ALA A 28 -7.17 0.22 3.12
N PHE A 29 -7.51 -0.52 4.17
CA PHE A 29 -6.59 -0.84 5.25
C PHE A 29 -6.67 -2.34 5.55
N VAL A 30 -5.49 -2.95 5.64
CA VAL A 30 -5.33 -4.38 5.90
C VAL A 30 -4.27 -4.52 6.98
N ALA A 31 -4.57 -5.30 8.02
CA ALA A 31 -3.62 -5.67 9.05
C ALA A 31 -3.62 -7.19 9.21
N ILE A 32 -2.42 -7.76 9.25
CA ILE A 32 -2.18 -9.20 9.35
C ILE A 32 -1.23 -9.42 10.52
N ASP A 33 -1.61 -10.34 11.41
CA ASP A 33 -0.77 -10.84 12.48
C ASP A 33 -0.09 -12.15 12.04
N THR A 34 1.15 -12.37 12.47
CA THR A 34 1.93 -13.53 12.05
C THR A 34 1.41 -14.87 12.62
N LYS A 35 0.66 -14.84 13.72
CA LYS A 35 0.09 -16.04 14.36
C LYS A 35 -1.39 -16.22 14.04
N GLN A 36 -2.13 -15.12 13.99
CA GLN A 36 -3.59 -15.12 13.84
C GLN A 36 -4.05 -14.91 12.39
N GLY A 37 -3.14 -14.53 11.48
CA GLY A 37 -3.47 -14.23 10.09
C GLY A 37 -4.18 -12.89 9.95
N LEU A 38 -5.19 -12.80 9.09
CA LEU A 38 -5.89 -11.55 8.81
C LEU A 38 -6.69 -11.06 10.02
N VAL A 39 -6.22 -9.99 10.67
CA VAL A 39 -6.87 -9.40 11.86
C VAL A 39 -7.82 -8.26 11.52
N TYR A 40 -7.59 -7.59 10.39
CA TYR A 40 -8.46 -6.52 9.91
C TYR A 40 -8.35 -6.36 8.40
N SER A 41 -9.49 -6.17 7.73
CA SER A 41 -9.53 -5.66 6.37
C SER A 41 -10.81 -4.85 6.17
N LYS A 42 -10.67 -3.69 5.53
CA LYS A 42 -11.79 -2.88 5.05
C LYS A 42 -11.35 -1.98 3.90
N ALA A 43 -12.24 -1.80 2.93
CA ALA A 43 -12.18 -0.72 1.95
C ALA A 43 -13.39 0.22 2.18
N SER A 44 -13.22 1.50 1.89
CA SER A 44 -14.28 2.51 1.98
C SER A 44 -14.09 3.59 0.91
N GLY A 45 -15.17 4.28 0.56
CA GLY A 45 -15.20 5.30 -0.48
C GLY A 45 -15.34 4.75 -1.90
N SER A 46 -14.97 5.56 -2.89
CA SER A 46 -15.12 5.29 -4.32
C SER A 46 -13.78 5.23 -5.04
N ARG A 47 -13.72 4.39 -6.08
CA ARG A 47 -12.58 4.29 -6.99
C ARG A 47 -12.46 5.48 -7.94
N THR A 48 -13.54 6.22 -8.18
CA THR A 48 -13.55 7.35 -9.10
C THR A 48 -14.02 8.61 -8.39
N LEU A 49 -13.70 9.78 -8.96
CA LEU A 49 -14.21 11.05 -8.46
C LEU A 49 -15.67 11.33 -8.89
N SER A 50 -16.23 10.49 -9.76
CA SER A 50 -17.60 10.68 -10.24
C SER A 50 -18.62 10.34 -9.16
N ALA A 51 -19.76 11.06 -9.15
CA ALA A 51 -20.83 10.83 -8.19
C ALA A 51 -21.44 9.42 -8.27
N ASN A 52 -21.36 8.77 -9.44
CA ASN A 52 -21.85 7.43 -9.71
C ASN A 52 -20.70 6.40 -9.84
N GLY A 53 -19.56 6.72 -9.23
CA GLY A 53 -18.36 5.89 -9.27
C GLY A 53 -18.54 4.55 -8.59
N THR A 54 -17.83 3.53 -9.05
CA THR A 54 -17.79 2.23 -8.36
C THR A 54 -17.15 2.36 -6.99
N ASP A 55 -17.58 1.55 -6.04
CA ASP A 55 -16.98 1.47 -4.71
C ASP A 55 -15.50 1.05 -4.79
N PHE A 56 -14.72 1.53 -3.82
CA PHE A 56 -13.35 1.08 -3.64
C PHE A 56 -13.33 -0.32 -3.03
N ALA A 57 -12.50 -1.21 -3.56
CA ALA A 57 -12.45 -2.61 -3.16
C ALA A 57 -11.08 -2.97 -2.54
N LEU A 58 -11.04 -4.00 -1.72
CA LEU A 58 -9.80 -4.48 -1.07
C LEU A 58 -8.76 -4.99 -2.06
N ASP A 59 -9.21 -5.54 -3.18
CA ASP A 59 -8.40 -6.00 -4.31
C ASP A 59 -8.27 -4.92 -5.41
N GLY A 60 -8.66 -3.68 -5.11
CA GLY A 60 -8.53 -2.55 -6.01
C GLY A 60 -7.06 -2.25 -6.33
N LEU A 61 -6.75 -2.17 -7.63
CA LEU A 61 -5.40 -1.81 -8.08
C LEU A 61 -5.07 -0.36 -7.71
N CYS A 62 -3.96 -0.20 -6.99
CA CYS A 62 -3.46 1.10 -6.53
C CYS A 62 -2.02 1.30 -6.97
N PHE A 63 -1.67 2.55 -7.30
CA PHE A 63 -0.27 2.93 -7.39
C PHE A 63 0.31 3.11 -5.98
N ILE A 64 1.26 2.26 -5.59
CA ILE A 64 1.81 2.23 -4.22
C ILE A 64 3.07 3.11 -4.03
N ALA A 65 3.54 3.76 -5.11
CA ALA A 65 4.67 4.69 -5.11
C ALA A 65 5.90 4.17 -4.33
N SER A 66 6.38 4.91 -3.33
CA SER A 66 7.58 4.53 -2.56
C SER A 66 7.44 3.26 -1.72
N MET A 67 6.24 2.71 -1.51
CA MET A 67 6.08 1.39 -0.87
C MET A 67 6.77 0.27 -1.67
N THR A 68 7.00 0.48 -2.97
CA THR A 68 7.78 -0.43 -3.81
C THR A 68 9.21 -0.65 -3.28
N LYS A 69 9.79 0.31 -2.54
CA LYS A 69 11.12 0.16 -1.93
C LYS A 69 11.23 -1.09 -1.06
N LEU A 70 10.19 -1.42 -0.30
CA LEU A 70 10.19 -2.64 0.52
C LEU A 70 10.36 -3.90 -0.35
N ILE A 71 9.61 -3.99 -1.45
CA ILE A 71 9.67 -5.12 -2.39
C ILE A 71 11.04 -5.15 -3.07
N THR A 72 11.57 -3.99 -3.50
CA THR A 72 12.91 -3.88 -4.09
C THR A 72 14.00 -4.32 -3.11
N SER A 73 13.92 -3.92 -1.83
CA SER A 73 14.87 -4.34 -0.80
C SER A 73 14.83 -5.85 -0.56
N ILE A 74 13.65 -6.47 -0.55
CA ILE A 74 13.52 -7.93 -0.47
C ILE A 74 14.20 -8.60 -1.67
N ALA A 75 13.95 -8.12 -2.89
CA ALA A 75 14.59 -8.65 -4.09
C ALA A 75 16.12 -8.49 -4.07
N ALA A 76 16.62 -7.36 -3.58
CA ALA A 76 18.05 -7.14 -3.41
C ALA A 76 18.68 -8.11 -2.39
N MET A 77 18.03 -8.32 -1.23
CA MET A 77 18.51 -9.29 -0.24
C MET A 77 18.47 -10.72 -0.77
N GLN A 78 17.47 -11.08 -1.58
CA GLN A 78 17.45 -12.38 -2.27
C GLN A 78 18.62 -12.54 -3.26
N ALA A 79 19.08 -11.47 -3.90
CA ALA A 79 20.27 -11.50 -4.74
C ALA A 79 21.55 -11.68 -3.91
N VAL A 80 21.62 -11.05 -2.73
CA VAL A 80 22.71 -11.22 -1.76
C VAL A 80 22.80 -12.65 -1.24
N GLU A 81 21.68 -13.23 -0.81
CA GLU A 81 21.63 -14.63 -0.33
C GLU A 81 22.07 -15.65 -1.38
N ARG A 82 21.87 -15.33 -2.67
CA ARG A 82 22.29 -16.16 -3.81
C ARG A 82 23.74 -15.92 -4.23
N GLY A 83 24.45 -14.98 -3.61
CA GLY A 83 25.81 -14.60 -3.97
C GLY A 83 25.92 -13.93 -5.35
N LEU A 84 24.84 -13.33 -5.85
CA LEU A 84 24.85 -12.59 -7.14
C LEU A 84 25.47 -11.20 -6.99
N ILE A 85 25.33 -10.60 -5.81
CA ILE A 85 25.96 -9.36 -5.34
C ILE A 85 26.26 -9.51 -3.84
N GLY A 86 27.24 -8.79 -3.32
CA GLY A 86 27.46 -8.61 -1.88
C GLY A 86 26.71 -7.40 -1.34
N LEU A 87 26.40 -7.40 -0.04
CA LEU A 87 25.76 -6.25 0.63
C LEU A 87 26.68 -5.01 0.64
N ASP A 88 27.99 -5.26 0.75
CA ASP A 88 29.04 -4.24 0.84
C ASP A 88 29.85 -4.11 -0.47
N ASP A 89 29.38 -4.73 -1.56
CA ASP A 89 30.06 -4.64 -2.85
C ASP A 89 30.05 -3.20 -3.39
N ASP A 90 31.11 -2.84 -4.11
CA ASP A 90 31.07 -1.62 -4.92
C ASP A 90 30.03 -1.77 -6.03
N VAL A 91 29.08 -0.84 -6.07
CA VAL A 91 28.00 -0.83 -7.07
C VAL A 91 28.54 -0.64 -8.49
N SER A 92 29.75 -0.10 -8.68
CA SER A 92 30.41 0.01 -9.99
C SER A 92 30.59 -1.34 -10.69
N ASN A 93 30.60 -2.44 -9.92
CA ASN A 93 30.73 -3.79 -10.47
C ASN A 93 29.49 -4.23 -11.28
N VAL A 94 28.35 -3.58 -11.09
CA VAL A 94 27.07 -3.91 -11.74
C VAL A 94 26.40 -2.74 -12.46
N LEU A 95 26.58 -1.52 -11.98
CA LEU A 95 25.98 -0.30 -12.53
C LEU A 95 27.08 0.48 -13.26
N HIS A 96 27.27 0.23 -14.55
CA HIS A 96 28.38 0.84 -15.30
C HIS A 96 28.23 2.35 -15.56
N GLU A 97 27.03 2.90 -15.38
CA GLU A 97 26.78 4.34 -15.37
C GLU A 97 27.23 5.01 -14.07
N TRP A 98 27.59 4.21 -13.05
CA TRP A 98 28.14 4.68 -11.80
C TRP A 98 29.61 5.07 -11.98
N LYS A 99 29.82 6.36 -12.31
CA LYS A 99 31.10 7.09 -12.36
C LYS A 99 32.27 6.39 -13.07
#